data_AF-E5FDP1-F1
#
_entry.id   AF-E5FDP1-F1
#
_cell.length_a   1.000
_cell.length_b   1.000
_cell.length_c   1.000
_cell.angle_alpha   90.00
_cell.angle_beta   90.00
_cell.angle_gamma   90.00
#
_symmetry.space_group_name_H-M   'P 1'
#
loop_
_entity.id
_entity.type
_entity.pdbx_description
1 polymer ?
#
loop_
_entity_poly.entity_id
_entity_poly.type
_entity_poly.pdbx_seq_one_letter_code
_entity_poly.pdbx_strand_id
1 'polypeptide(L)'
;TDMIKGKQGRFRQNLLGKRVDYSGRSVIVVGPDLKIYQCGVPKEMAIELFRPFVMKKLVEDGIANNIKSAKKMVDKQKTEVWDALEYVIKEHPVLLNRAPTLHRLGIQAFEPILVEGRALRLHPLVCTAYNADFDGDQMAIHVPLSAEAQAEARVLMLSANNLLRPQDGHPVTVPTQDMILGPYYLTMIRIGKEEKGAEQLLVTDPGDTGLEANTVVDGDELYALNLKAAKEGTAKAEYKPLHIYRDANGAIMAYNEGDVGLHAPIRLRVTKTVDGAEQSRIITTTVGRIIFNENIPQDLGYVDRSDPEQAFNYEISFQVGKKQLGDIIDRCIQKYGFTISAEVLDSIKAMGYKYSTKGAITISVADMTVPNEKNRLISETEHEVINIERQYKRGFITEDERYRLVVSEWESTTKKVTDALQGTLNEYNPIYMMANSGARGSMNQIRQLTGMRGLMA
;
A
#
# COMPACT_ATOMS: atom_id res chain seq x y z
N THR A 1 47.99 -7.02 -23.16
CA THR A 1 47.26 -5.86 -22.61
C THR A 1 45.76 -6.13 -22.48
N ASP A 2 45.19 -6.99 -23.34
CA ASP A 2 43.77 -7.36 -23.31
C ASP A 2 43.35 -8.27 -22.14
N MET A 3 44.29 -9.02 -21.53
CA MET A 3 44.01 -9.80 -20.30
C MET A 3 43.56 -8.94 -19.11
N ILE A 4 43.80 -7.63 -19.16
CA ILE A 4 43.56 -6.69 -18.05
C ILE A 4 42.45 -5.69 -18.42
N LYS A 5 42.34 -5.33 -19.71
CA LYS A 5 41.41 -4.31 -20.22
C LYS A 5 40.04 -4.90 -20.57
N GLY A 6 39.00 -4.08 -20.50
CA GLY A 6 37.65 -4.44 -20.92
C GLY A 6 36.80 -5.16 -19.85
N LYS A 7 35.57 -5.56 -20.22
CA LYS A 7 34.63 -6.25 -19.32
C LYS A 7 35.09 -7.66 -18.92
N GLN A 8 35.83 -8.34 -19.79
CA GLN A 8 36.40 -9.68 -19.57
C GLN A 8 37.84 -9.63 -19.01
N GLY A 9 38.37 -8.44 -18.72
CA GLY A 9 39.69 -8.30 -18.10
C GLY A 9 39.69 -8.83 -16.66
N ARG A 10 40.83 -9.36 -16.22
CA ARG A 10 41.01 -9.96 -14.88
C ARG A 10 40.48 -9.09 -13.72
N PHE A 11 40.61 -7.76 -13.80
CA PHE A 11 40.12 -6.87 -12.74
C PHE A 11 38.60 -6.89 -12.61
N ARG A 12 37.87 -6.80 -13.72
CA ARG A 12 36.40 -6.79 -13.68
C ARG A 12 35.82 -8.19 -13.47
N GLN A 13 36.41 -9.21 -14.09
CA GLN A 13 35.83 -10.55 -14.09
C GLN A 13 36.17 -11.39 -12.85
N ASN A 14 37.35 -11.18 -12.25
CA ASN A 14 37.85 -12.06 -11.18
C ASN A 14 38.08 -11.34 -9.84
N LEU A 15 38.32 -10.03 -9.85
CA LEU A 15 38.58 -9.28 -8.63
C LEU A 15 37.33 -8.54 -8.12
N LEU A 16 36.56 -7.93 -9.03
CA LEU A 16 35.35 -7.18 -8.67
C LEU A 16 34.07 -8.02 -8.62
N GLY A 17 34.02 -9.12 -9.38
CA GLY A 17 32.93 -10.10 -9.35
C GLY A 17 33.49 -11.50 -9.27
N LYS A 18 32.82 -12.40 -8.53
CA LYS A 18 33.18 -13.81 -8.42
C LYS A 18 31.92 -14.67 -8.38
N ARG A 19 32.06 -15.93 -8.79
CA ARG A 19 31.06 -16.96 -8.49
C ARG A 19 31.26 -17.43 -7.04
N VAL A 20 30.16 -17.76 -6.39
CA VAL A 20 30.11 -18.14 -4.97
C VAL A 20 29.36 -19.45 -4.82
N ASP A 21 29.81 -20.30 -3.90
CA ASP A 21 29.35 -21.70 -3.81
C ASP A 21 28.00 -21.82 -3.10
N TYR A 22 27.85 -21.22 -1.91
CA TYR A 22 26.63 -21.28 -1.09
C TYR A 22 25.57 -20.30 -1.60
N SER A 23 25.15 -20.50 -2.84
CA SER A 23 24.16 -19.66 -3.51
C SER A 23 23.17 -20.46 -4.36
N GLY A 24 21.99 -19.89 -4.56
CA GLY A 24 20.93 -20.45 -5.39
C GLY A 24 20.16 -19.35 -6.11
N ARG A 25 19.27 -19.74 -7.03
CA ARG A 25 18.36 -18.83 -7.72
C ARG A 25 17.03 -19.51 -8.00
N SER A 26 15.93 -18.81 -7.80
CA SER A 26 14.62 -19.23 -8.27
C SER A 26 13.73 -18.03 -8.58
N VAL A 27 12.60 -18.31 -9.21
CA VAL A 27 11.50 -17.35 -9.42
C VAL A 27 10.90 -16.97 -8.07
N ILE A 28 10.47 -15.71 -7.94
CA ILE A 28 9.79 -15.22 -6.75
C ILE A 28 8.27 -15.25 -6.91
N VAL A 29 7.58 -15.52 -5.81
CA VAL A 29 6.13 -15.42 -5.66
C VAL A 29 5.81 -14.63 -4.39
N VAL A 30 4.61 -14.05 -4.32
CA VAL A 30 4.20 -13.25 -3.16
C VAL A 30 3.92 -14.14 -1.93
N GLY A 31 4.39 -13.71 -0.76
CA GLY A 31 4.09 -14.34 0.54
C GLY A 31 3.41 -13.35 1.50
N PRO A 32 2.08 -13.14 1.42
CA PRO A 32 1.37 -12.14 2.22
C PRO A 32 1.28 -12.49 3.72
N ASP A 33 1.39 -13.78 4.04
CA ASP A 33 1.40 -14.40 5.38
C ASP A 33 2.75 -14.25 6.10
N LEU A 34 3.84 -14.00 5.37
CA LEU A 34 5.17 -13.83 5.95
C LEU A 34 5.26 -12.55 6.77
N LYS A 35 6.08 -12.53 7.82
CA LYS A 35 6.50 -11.29 8.48
C LYS A 35 7.54 -10.56 7.64
N ILE A 36 7.73 -9.26 7.87
CA ILE A 36 8.64 -8.44 7.05
C ILE A 36 10.10 -8.97 7.04
N TYR A 37 10.54 -9.61 8.13
CA TYR A 37 11.88 -10.21 8.27
C TYR A 37 11.99 -11.64 7.74
N GLN A 38 10.91 -12.24 7.24
CA GLN A 38 10.88 -13.63 6.82
C GLN A 38 10.87 -13.76 5.30
N CYS A 39 11.45 -14.85 4.79
CA CYS A 39 11.31 -15.28 3.40
C CYS A 39 10.99 -16.77 3.31
N GLY A 40 10.24 -17.18 2.29
CA GLY A 40 9.98 -18.60 2.04
C GLY A 40 11.04 -19.19 1.13
N VAL A 41 11.72 -20.23 1.60
CA VAL A 41 12.75 -20.96 0.84
C VAL A 41 12.24 -22.38 0.51
N PRO A 42 12.23 -22.77 -0.78
CA PRO A 42 11.89 -24.13 -1.19
C PRO A 42 12.71 -25.19 -0.46
N LYS A 43 12.04 -26.25 0.01
CA LYS A 43 12.68 -27.40 0.66
C LYS A 43 13.84 -28.00 -0.15
N GLU A 44 13.64 -28.21 -1.45
CA GLU A 44 14.66 -28.73 -2.38
C GLU A 44 15.88 -27.80 -2.51
N MET A 45 15.69 -26.48 -2.35
CA MET A 45 16.79 -25.51 -2.42
C MET A 45 17.51 -25.43 -1.07
N ALA A 46 16.77 -25.38 0.03
CA ALA A 46 17.32 -25.27 1.38
C ALA A 46 18.21 -26.47 1.72
N ILE A 47 17.82 -27.70 1.36
CA ILE A 47 18.62 -28.89 1.63
C ILE A 47 20.00 -28.84 0.96
N GLU A 48 20.12 -28.27 -0.24
CA GLU A 48 21.40 -28.10 -0.93
C GLU A 48 22.24 -26.99 -0.31
N LEU A 49 21.63 -25.84 -0.03
CA LEU A 49 22.31 -24.68 0.57
C LEU A 49 22.87 -24.99 1.97
N PHE A 50 22.11 -25.73 2.77
CA PHE A 50 22.47 -26.06 4.15
C PHE A 50 23.04 -27.48 4.32
N ARG A 51 23.32 -28.17 3.21
CA ARG A 51 23.81 -29.56 3.17
C ARG A 51 24.88 -29.90 4.23
N PRO A 52 26.00 -29.15 4.38
CA PRO A 52 27.02 -29.52 5.36
C PRO A 52 26.54 -29.40 6.81
N PHE A 53 25.68 -28.43 7.10
CA PHE A 53 25.13 -28.20 8.44
C PHE A 53 24.13 -29.30 8.82
N VAL A 54 23.27 -29.69 7.88
CA VAL A 54 22.34 -30.81 8.06
C VAL A 54 23.10 -32.12 8.29
N MET A 55 24.15 -32.38 7.50
CA MET A 55 24.98 -33.57 7.68
C MET A 55 25.66 -33.61 9.06
N LYS A 56 26.14 -32.46 9.55
CA LYS A 56 26.73 -32.34 10.89
C LYS A 56 25.68 -32.64 11.97
N LYS A 57 24.50 -32.03 11.86
CA LYS A 57 23.40 -32.21 12.81
C LYS A 57 22.93 -33.66 12.90
N LEU A 58 22.77 -34.35 11.77
CA LEU A 58 22.39 -35.76 11.72
C LEU A 58 23.40 -36.69 12.42
N VAL A 59 24.70 -36.34 12.41
CA VAL A 59 25.73 -37.10 13.12
C VAL A 59 25.72 -36.77 14.61
N GLU A 60 25.55 -35.51 14.97
CA GLU A 60 25.45 -35.07 16.38
C GLU A 60 24.24 -35.68 17.10
N ASP A 61 23.11 -35.80 16.41
CA ASP A 61 21.88 -36.39 16.95
C ASP A 61 21.89 -37.94 16.96
N GLY A 62 22.98 -38.56 16.49
CA GLY A 62 23.12 -40.02 16.46
C GLY A 62 22.27 -40.74 15.40
N ILE A 63 21.54 -40.00 14.56
CA ILE A 63 20.75 -40.54 13.44
C ILE A 63 21.69 -41.13 12.36
N ALA A 64 22.87 -40.51 12.18
CA ALA A 64 23.91 -40.95 11.27
C ALA A 64 25.17 -41.42 12.02
N ASN A 65 25.61 -42.66 11.78
CA ASN A 65 26.85 -43.17 12.37
C ASN A 65 28.12 -42.42 11.92
N ASN A 66 28.12 -41.83 10.72
CA ASN A 66 29.24 -41.07 10.17
C ASN A 66 28.79 -40.13 9.04
N ILE A 67 29.68 -39.21 8.65
CA ILE A 67 29.43 -38.21 7.60
C ILE A 67 29.05 -38.85 6.25
N LYS A 68 29.62 -40.02 5.91
CA LYS A 68 29.28 -40.72 4.65
C LYS A 68 27.84 -41.25 4.68
N SER A 69 27.41 -41.79 5.81
CA SER A 69 26.03 -42.23 6.04
C SER A 69 25.07 -41.03 6.00
N ALA A 70 25.43 -39.93 6.68
CA ALA A 70 24.66 -38.69 6.64
C ALA A 70 24.48 -38.17 5.21
N LYS A 71 25.57 -38.13 4.42
CA LYS A 71 25.51 -37.76 2.99
C LYS A 71 24.51 -38.64 2.22
N LYS A 72 24.59 -39.95 2.40
CA LYS A 72 23.68 -40.91 1.74
C LYS A 72 22.22 -40.73 2.17
N MET A 73 21.97 -40.29 3.40
CA MET A 73 20.61 -40.01 3.88
C MET A 73 20.05 -38.71 3.28
N VAL A 74 20.88 -37.67 3.18
CA VAL A 74 20.53 -36.42 2.48
C VAL A 74 20.25 -36.68 1.00
N ASP A 75 21.12 -37.44 0.32
CA ASP A 75 20.96 -37.77 -1.11
C ASP A 75 19.70 -38.61 -1.38
N LYS A 76 19.26 -39.40 -0.39
CA LYS A 76 18.01 -40.19 -0.45
C LYS A 76 16.78 -39.43 0.04
N GLN A 77 16.94 -38.18 0.51
CA GLN A 77 15.86 -37.33 1.04
C GLN A 77 14.99 -38.06 2.07
N LYS A 78 15.62 -38.76 3.03
CA LYS A 78 14.86 -39.43 4.09
C LYS A 78 14.12 -38.43 4.98
N THR A 79 13.05 -38.88 5.63
CA THR A 79 12.18 -38.03 6.45
C THR A 79 12.94 -37.29 7.55
N GLU A 80 13.88 -37.95 8.22
CA GLU A 80 14.65 -37.39 9.34
C GLU A 80 15.54 -36.21 8.93
N VAL A 81 15.84 -36.08 7.62
CA VAL A 81 16.62 -34.96 7.08
C VAL A 81 15.83 -33.65 7.14
N TRP A 82 14.50 -33.72 7.00
CA TRP A 82 13.65 -32.53 7.03
C TRP A 82 13.54 -31.93 8.43
N ASP A 83 13.43 -32.78 9.45
CA ASP A 83 13.42 -32.34 10.85
C ASP A 83 14.76 -31.68 11.22
N ALA A 84 15.87 -32.27 10.79
CA ALA A 84 17.20 -31.69 10.98
C ALA A 84 17.36 -30.36 10.21
N LEU A 85 16.83 -30.27 8.99
CA LEU A 85 16.87 -29.06 8.19
C LEU A 85 16.11 -27.91 8.85
N GLU A 86 14.89 -28.17 9.35
CA GLU A 86 14.08 -27.15 10.04
C GLU A 86 14.77 -26.60 11.29
N TYR A 87 15.50 -27.45 12.03
CA TYR A 87 16.32 -26.99 13.15
C TYR A 87 17.51 -26.15 12.71
N VAL A 88 18.22 -26.56 11.65
CA VAL A 88 19.44 -25.88 11.18
C VAL A 88 19.16 -24.48 10.62
N ILE A 89 18.04 -24.30 9.92
CA ILE A 89 17.73 -23.01 9.30
C ILE A 89 17.23 -21.97 10.32
N LYS A 90 16.74 -22.43 11.48
CA LYS A 90 16.21 -21.56 12.52
C LYS A 90 17.32 -20.64 13.00
N GLU A 91 17.04 -19.34 13.07
CA GLU A 91 18.02 -18.32 13.42
C GLU A 91 19.26 -18.21 12.49
N HIS A 92 19.25 -18.85 11.31
CA HIS A 92 20.30 -18.72 10.31
C HIS A 92 19.85 -17.79 9.17
N PRO A 93 20.22 -16.49 9.17
CA PRO A 93 19.74 -15.55 8.16
C PRO A 93 20.28 -15.87 6.76
N VAL A 94 19.51 -15.56 5.73
CA VAL A 94 19.90 -15.68 4.32
C VAL A 94 19.82 -14.32 3.63
N LEU A 95 20.65 -14.11 2.61
CA LEU A 95 20.69 -12.87 1.84
C LEU A 95 19.98 -13.04 0.50
N LEU A 96 18.94 -12.25 0.26
CA LEU A 96 18.26 -12.18 -1.04
C LEU A 96 18.75 -10.99 -1.85
N ASN A 97 19.04 -11.22 -3.13
CA ASN A 97 19.53 -10.23 -4.07
C ASN A 97 18.75 -10.28 -5.38
N ARG A 98 18.39 -9.12 -5.93
CA ARG A 98 17.84 -8.96 -7.27
C ARG A 98 18.78 -8.14 -8.14
N ALA A 99 19.06 -8.64 -9.34
CA ALA A 99 19.83 -7.92 -10.34
C ALA A 99 18.90 -7.11 -11.25
N PRO A 100 19.26 -5.87 -11.67
CA PRO A 100 20.45 -5.12 -11.29
C PRO A 100 20.37 -4.52 -9.87
N THR A 101 21.46 -4.61 -9.10
CA THR A 101 21.54 -4.03 -7.75
C THR A 101 21.95 -2.55 -7.84
N LEU A 102 20.97 -1.64 -7.76
CA LEU A 102 21.21 -0.19 -7.93
C LEU A 102 21.64 0.52 -6.64
N HIS A 103 21.26 -0.02 -5.48
CA HIS A 103 21.52 0.57 -4.17
C HIS A 103 21.58 -0.52 -3.10
N ARG A 104 22.02 -0.17 -1.88
CA ARG A 104 22.22 -1.15 -0.79
C ARG A 104 21.00 -2.02 -0.48
N LEU A 105 19.78 -1.45 -0.56
CA LEU A 105 18.54 -2.19 -0.28
C LEU A 105 18.17 -3.25 -1.33
N GLY A 106 18.95 -3.37 -2.41
CA GLY A 106 18.82 -4.45 -3.39
C GLY A 106 19.44 -5.77 -2.91
N ILE A 107 20.04 -5.79 -1.71
CA ILE A 107 20.45 -6.98 -0.96
C ILE A 107 19.97 -6.81 0.47
N GLN A 108 19.17 -7.74 0.98
CA GLN A 108 18.66 -7.73 2.36
C GLN A 108 18.71 -9.12 2.96
N ALA A 109 18.79 -9.17 4.29
CA ALA A 109 18.75 -10.40 5.05
C ALA A 109 17.31 -10.72 5.49
N PHE A 110 17.01 -12.02 5.50
CA PHE A 110 15.74 -12.57 5.95
C PHE A 110 15.98 -13.84 6.76
N GLU A 111 15.04 -14.17 7.63
CA GLU A 111 14.94 -15.49 8.24
C GLU A 111 14.21 -16.45 7.30
N PRO A 112 14.83 -17.57 6.90
CA PRO A 112 14.21 -18.51 5.98
C PRO A 112 13.16 -19.38 6.67
N ILE A 113 12.01 -19.53 6.03
CA ILE A 113 10.96 -20.50 6.38
C ILE A 113 10.85 -21.52 5.26
N LEU A 114 10.79 -22.81 5.60
CA LEU A 114 10.60 -23.85 4.59
C LEU A 114 9.21 -23.75 3.98
N VAL A 115 9.16 -23.74 2.66
CA VAL A 115 7.91 -23.76 1.91
C VAL A 115 7.90 -24.93 0.94
N GLU A 116 6.70 -25.46 0.71
CA GLU A 116 6.45 -26.42 -0.36
C GLU A 116 6.50 -25.73 -1.72
N GLY A 117 6.94 -26.46 -2.74
CA GLY A 117 7.10 -25.95 -4.10
C GLY A 117 8.54 -25.55 -4.44
N ARG A 118 8.70 -24.77 -5.52
CA ARG A 118 10.01 -24.44 -6.12
C ARG A 118 10.33 -22.95 -6.18
N ALA A 119 9.38 -22.09 -5.84
CA ALA A 119 9.53 -20.64 -5.89
C ALA A 119 9.88 -20.05 -4.52
N LEU A 120 10.68 -18.99 -4.51
CA LEU A 120 10.96 -18.22 -3.31
C LEU A 120 9.73 -17.37 -2.95
N ARG A 121 9.25 -17.42 -1.71
CA ARG A 121 8.18 -16.49 -1.27
C ARG A 121 8.81 -15.22 -0.72
N LEU A 122 8.47 -14.09 -1.31
CA LEU A 122 8.96 -12.78 -0.91
C LEU A 122 7.86 -11.96 -0.23
N HIS A 123 8.24 -11.24 0.82
CA HIS A 123 7.36 -10.31 1.49
C HIS A 123 6.96 -9.13 0.56
N PRO A 124 5.68 -8.75 0.46
CA PRO A 124 5.24 -7.74 -0.50
C PRO A 124 5.82 -6.32 -0.23
N LEU A 125 6.05 -5.94 1.03
CA LEU A 125 6.57 -4.59 1.35
C LEU A 125 8.02 -4.35 0.90
N VAL A 126 8.82 -5.41 0.69
CA VAL A 126 10.21 -5.24 0.22
C VAL A 126 10.32 -5.13 -1.30
N CYS A 127 9.23 -5.37 -2.05
CA CYS A 127 9.23 -5.34 -3.51
C CYS A 127 9.62 -3.96 -4.06
N THR A 128 9.20 -2.87 -3.40
CA THR A 128 9.60 -1.50 -3.76
C THR A 128 11.11 -1.30 -3.67
N ALA A 129 11.75 -1.84 -2.62
CA ALA A 129 13.19 -1.76 -2.46
C ALA A 129 13.93 -2.59 -3.51
N TYR A 130 13.44 -3.78 -3.85
CA TYR A 130 14.05 -4.60 -4.90
C TYR A 130 13.70 -4.15 -6.32
N ASN A 131 12.75 -3.22 -6.47
CA ASN A 131 12.08 -2.90 -7.73
C ASN A 131 11.55 -4.16 -8.44
N ALA A 132 11.01 -5.10 -7.65
CA ALA A 132 10.60 -6.44 -8.10
C ALA A 132 9.09 -6.53 -8.29
N ASP A 133 8.69 -7.34 -9.26
CA ASP A 133 7.31 -7.76 -9.50
C ASP A 133 7.22 -9.30 -9.57
N PHE A 134 6.03 -9.83 -9.84
CA PHE A 134 5.73 -11.26 -9.77
C PHE A 134 5.30 -11.84 -11.12
N ASP A 135 5.85 -11.33 -12.23
CA ASP A 135 5.53 -11.77 -13.60
C ASP A 135 6.56 -12.76 -14.20
N GLY A 136 7.54 -13.20 -13.40
CA GLY A 136 8.60 -14.12 -13.81
C GLY A 136 9.98 -13.77 -13.27
N ASP A 137 10.08 -12.67 -12.52
CA ASP A 137 11.29 -12.21 -11.83
C ASP A 137 11.98 -13.30 -10.99
N GLN A 138 13.32 -13.24 -10.97
CA GLN A 138 14.16 -14.20 -10.25
C GLN A 138 15.05 -13.49 -9.22
N MET A 139 15.26 -14.13 -8.08
CA MET A 139 16.18 -13.66 -7.06
C MET A 139 17.25 -14.70 -6.75
N ALA A 140 18.45 -14.21 -6.44
CA ALA A 140 19.54 -15.03 -5.91
C ALA A 140 19.49 -15.04 -4.39
N ILE A 141 19.76 -16.21 -3.80
CA ILE A 141 19.90 -16.42 -2.36
C ILE A 141 21.35 -16.76 -2.03
N HIS A 142 21.86 -16.26 -0.91
CA HIS A 142 23.21 -16.56 -0.42
C HIS A 142 23.16 -16.87 1.08
N VAL A 143 23.99 -17.82 1.52
CA VAL A 143 24.06 -18.22 2.94
C VAL A 143 25.36 -17.69 3.57
N PRO A 144 25.30 -16.79 4.57
CA PRO A 144 26.46 -16.39 5.35
C PRO A 144 26.92 -17.55 6.24
N LEU A 145 28.24 -17.81 6.30
CA LEU A 145 28.78 -18.97 7.00
C LEU A 145 29.37 -18.62 8.38
N SER A 146 30.25 -17.61 8.45
CA SER A 146 30.92 -17.26 9.70
C SER A 146 29.96 -16.57 10.68
N ALA A 147 30.27 -16.64 11.97
CA ALA A 147 29.45 -16.02 13.01
C ALA A 147 29.36 -14.50 12.83
N GLU A 148 30.45 -13.87 12.40
CA GLU A 148 30.52 -12.44 12.09
C GLU A 148 29.59 -12.09 10.92
N ALA A 149 29.62 -12.87 9.84
CA ALA A 149 28.75 -12.64 8.68
C ALA A 149 27.26 -12.83 9.03
N GLN A 150 26.94 -13.80 9.89
CA GLN A 150 25.56 -13.99 10.37
C GLN A 150 25.12 -12.82 11.27
N ALA A 151 26.00 -12.32 12.13
CA ALA A 151 25.73 -11.15 12.97
C ALA A 151 25.53 -9.89 12.11
N GLU A 152 26.36 -9.64 11.11
CA GLU A 152 26.19 -8.53 10.16
C GLU A 152 24.86 -8.63 9.42
N ALA A 153 24.50 -9.82 8.93
CA ALA A 153 23.23 -10.04 8.26
C ALA A 153 22.04 -9.71 9.18
N ARG A 154 22.08 -10.16 10.43
CA ARG A 154 20.99 -9.97 11.41
C ARG A 154 20.88 -8.53 11.91
N VAL A 155 21.99 -7.83 12.14
CA VAL A 155 21.99 -6.49 12.72
C VAL A 155 21.86 -5.42 11.64
N LEU A 156 22.65 -5.52 10.57
CA LEU A 156 22.78 -4.45 9.57
C LEU A 156 21.86 -4.66 8.36
N MET A 157 21.69 -5.90 7.91
CA MET A 157 21.03 -6.18 6.63
C MET A 157 19.58 -6.67 6.76
N LEU A 158 19.11 -6.96 7.97
CA LEU A 158 17.75 -7.46 8.18
C LEU A 158 16.72 -6.49 7.63
N SER A 159 15.76 -6.98 6.85
CA SER A 159 14.75 -6.14 6.20
C SER A 159 13.94 -5.29 7.18
N ALA A 160 13.65 -5.81 8.38
CA ALA A 160 12.94 -5.08 9.44
C ALA A 160 13.68 -3.84 9.94
N ASN A 161 15.01 -3.80 9.82
CA ASN A 161 15.85 -2.66 10.23
C ASN A 161 16.04 -1.65 9.08
N ASN A 162 15.66 -2.03 7.85
CA ASN A 162 15.94 -1.28 6.62
C ASN A 162 14.67 -0.66 6.03
N LEU A 163 13.88 0.00 6.89
CA LEU A 163 12.60 0.63 6.51
C LEU A 163 12.75 2.00 5.84
N LEU A 164 13.92 2.64 5.95
CA LEU A 164 14.18 3.97 5.40
C LEU A 164 15.09 3.94 4.17
N ARG A 165 14.82 4.85 3.25
CA ARG A 165 15.68 5.11 2.10
C ARG A 165 16.94 5.85 2.54
N PRO A 166 18.14 5.42 2.09
CA PRO A 166 19.39 6.09 2.48
C PRO A 166 19.57 7.48 1.85
N GLN A 167 18.82 7.79 0.79
CA GLN A 167 18.98 9.00 0.00
C GLN A 167 18.33 10.23 0.65
N ASP A 168 17.11 10.06 1.15
CA ASP A 168 16.23 11.12 1.63
C ASP A 168 15.69 10.86 3.05
N GLY A 169 15.93 9.68 3.63
CA GLY A 169 15.47 9.33 4.97
C GLY A 169 13.99 8.98 5.05
N HIS A 170 13.25 9.01 3.93
CA HIS A 170 11.83 8.66 3.91
C HIS A 170 11.61 7.13 3.92
N PRO A 171 10.45 6.64 4.39
CA PRO A 171 10.14 5.21 4.36
C PRO A 171 10.17 4.62 2.94
N VAL A 172 10.88 3.50 2.76
CA VAL A 172 10.93 2.74 1.49
C VAL A 172 9.81 1.69 1.40
N THR A 173 9.42 1.14 2.55
CA THR A 173 8.44 0.05 2.70
C THR A 173 7.01 0.58 2.85
N VAL A 174 6.68 1.65 2.11
CA VAL A 174 5.30 2.16 2.09
C VAL A 174 4.42 1.13 1.37
N PRO A 175 3.27 0.73 1.94
CA PRO A 175 2.31 -0.14 1.29
C PRO A 175 1.92 0.36 -0.11
N THR A 176 1.72 -0.56 -1.04
CA THR A 176 1.34 -0.28 -2.43
C THR A 176 0.15 -1.14 -2.86
N GLN A 177 -0.50 -0.73 -3.95
CA GLN A 177 -1.58 -1.50 -4.60
C GLN A 177 -2.70 -1.87 -3.62
N ASP A 178 -3.02 -3.16 -3.48
CA ASP A 178 -4.12 -3.67 -2.64
C ASP A 178 -3.98 -3.29 -1.17
N MET A 179 -2.73 -3.17 -0.69
CA MET A 179 -2.47 -2.76 0.69
C MET A 179 -2.85 -1.31 0.97
N ILE A 180 -3.01 -0.48 -0.07
CA ILE A 180 -3.56 0.89 0.06
C ILE A 180 -5.09 0.87 -0.07
N LEU A 181 -5.65 0.04 -0.95
CA LEU A 181 -7.09 -0.01 -1.19
C LEU A 181 -7.87 -0.44 0.06
N GLY A 182 -7.34 -1.40 0.83
CA GLY A 182 -7.98 -1.84 2.07
C GLY A 182 -8.12 -0.72 3.11
N PRO A 183 -7.05 -0.03 3.54
CA PRO A 183 -7.15 1.12 4.45
C PRO A 183 -7.99 2.26 3.89
N TYR A 184 -7.88 2.53 2.58
CA TYR A 184 -8.67 3.58 1.93
C TYR A 184 -10.17 3.30 2.00
N TYR A 185 -10.58 2.07 1.70
CA TYR A 185 -11.97 1.60 1.84
C TYR A 185 -12.40 1.63 3.30
N LEU A 186 -11.60 1.05 4.20
CA LEU A 186 -11.91 0.93 5.62
C LEU A 186 -12.08 2.28 6.33
N THR A 187 -11.38 3.32 5.91
CA THR A 187 -11.42 4.66 6.54
C THR A 187 -12.37 5.65 5.84
N MET A 188 -13.03 5.22 4.77
CA MET A 188 -14.04 5.97 4.05
C MET A 188 -15.29 6.21 4.94
N ILE A 189 -15.99 7.31 4.67
CA ILE A 189 -17.33 7.57 5.22
C ILE A 189 -18.32 7.47 4.05
N ARG A 190 -19.46 6.84 4.30
CA ARG A 190 -20.58 6.82 3.37
C ARG A 190 -21.84 7.22 4.11
N ILE A 191 -22.62 8.10 3.49
CA ILE A 191 -23.90 8.58 4.00
C ILE A 191 -24.94 8.25 2.94
N GLY A 192 -26.12 7.80 3.36
CA GLY A 192 -27.22 7.48 2.46
C GLY A 192 -27.76 6.08 2.65
N LYS A 193 -28.79 5.74 1.87
CA LYS A 193 -29.54 4.47 2.00
C LYS A 193 -28.73 3.23 1.72
N GLU A 194 -27.65 3.37 0.94
CA GLU A 194 -26.79 2.25 0.56
C GLU A 194 -25.79 1.88 1.67
N GLU A 195 -25.69 2.67 2.76
CA GLU A 195 -24.85 2.37 3.91
C GLU A 195 -25.72 2.21 5.17
N LYS A 196 -25.75 0.97 5.69
CA LYS A 196 -26.54 0.64 6.87
C LYS A 196 -26.11 1.43 8.10
N GLY A 197 -27.06 2.06 8.78
CA GLY A 197 -26.81 2.93 9.94
C GLY A 197 -26.45 4.38 9.57
N ALA A 198 -26.49 4.73 8.28
CA ALA A 198 -26.28 6.08 7.77
C ALA A 198 -27.46 6.58 6.89
N GLU A 199 -28.60 5.89 6.95
CA GLU A 199 -29.80 6.20 6.17
C GLU A 199 -30.46 7.49 6.66
N GLN A 200 -30.35 7.77 7.96
CA GLN A 200 -30.91 8.94 8.61
C GLN A 200 -29.91 9.55 9.58
N LEU A 201 -29.80 10.87 9.55
CA LEU A 201 -28.88 11.63 10.39
C LEU A 201 -29.60 12.82 11.03
N LEU A 202 -29.20 13.18 12.24
CA LEU A 202 -29.73 14.34 12.94
C LEU A 202 -28.90 15.57 12.55
N VAL A 203 -29.52 16.57 11.92
CA VAL A 203 -28.86 17.85 11.63
C VAL A 203 -28.68 18.62 12.93
N THR A 204 -27.46 19.05 13.24
CA THR A 204 -27.20 19.91 14.40
C THR A 204 -27.09 21.38 14.02
N ASP A 205 -26.39 21.64 12.94
CA ASP A 205 -26.28 22.96 12.34
C ASP A 205 -26.60 22.82 10.84
N PRO A 206 -27.66 23.46 10.33
CA PRO A 206 -28.00 23.38 8.94
C PRO A 206 -27.04 24.13 8.01
N GLY A 207 -26.16 25.00 8.54
CA GLY A 207 -25.29 25.84 7.72
C GLY A 207 -26.10 26.62 6.67
N ASP A 208 -25.64 26.61 5.42
CA ASP A 208 -26.30 27.29 4.28
C ASP A 208 -27.16 26.34 3.43
N THR A 209 -27.44 25.12 3.92
CA THR A 209 -28.12 24.07 3.12
C THR A 209 -29.64 24.20 3.07
N GLY A 210 -30.22 25.06 3.93
CA GLY A 210 -31.67 25.25 4.06
C GLY A 210 -32.39 24.17 4.86
N LEU A 211 -31.65 23.26 5.50
CA LEU A 211 -32.19 22.26 6.42
C LEU A 211 -32.63 22.90 7.75
N GLU A 212 -33.46 22.21 8.52
CA GLU A 212 -33.84 22.65 9.86
C GLU A 212 -32.94 22.03 10.94
N ALA A 213 -32.45 22.84 11.87
CA ALA A 213 -31.66 22.36 13.00
C ALA A 213 -32.47 21.39 13.88
N ASN A 214 -31.82 20.36 14.40
CA ASN A 214 -32.38 19.30 15.25
C ASN A 214 -33.48 18.45 14.59
N THR A 215 -33.50 18.38 13.26
CA THR A 215 -34.38 17.48 12.52
C THR A 215 -33.63 16.26 12.01
N VAL A 216 -34.33 15.12 11.96
CA VAL A 216 -33.80 13.90 11.34
C VAL A 216 -34.11 13.95 9.86
N VAL A 217 -33.07 13.92 9.04
CA VAL A 217 -33.15 14.04 7.59
C VAL A 217 -32.66 12.76 6.93
N ASP A 218 -33.09 12.56 5.68
CA ASP A 218 -32.60 11.49 4.83
C ASP A 218 -31.12 11.70 4.51
N GLY A 219 -30.31 10.64 4.66
CA GLY A 219 -28.87 10.70 4.43
C GLY A 219 -28.52 11.08 2.99
N ASP A 220 -29.28 10.62 1.99
CA ASP A 220 -29.02 10.93 0.58
C ASP A 220 -29.24 12.42 0.30
N GLU A 221 -30.30 12.99 0.91
CA GLU A 221 -30.63 14.42 0.80
C GLU A 221 -29.55 15.29 1.45
N LEU A 222 -29.16 14.96 2.69
CA LEU A 222 -28.11 15.68 3.40
C LEU A 222 -26.77 15.62 2.62
N TYR A 223 -26.43 14.44 2.10
CA TYR A 223 -25.21 14.27 1.33
C TYR A 223 -25.22 15.10 0.03
N ALA A 224 -26.32 15.09 -0.72
CA ALA A 224 -26.47 15.88 -1.94
C ALA A 224 -26.40 17.39 -1.69
N LEU A 225 -27.04 17.88 -0.62
CA LEU A 225 -26.99 19.28 -0.23
C LEU A 225 -25.58 19.70 0.21
N ASN A 226 -24.88 18.85 0.97
CA ASN A 226 -23.49 19.11 1.37
C ASN A 226 -22.51 19.09 0.19
N LEU A 227 -22.74 18.25 -0.82
CA LEU A 227 -21.99 18.29 -2.07
C LEU A 227 -22.24 19.59 -2.85
N LYS A 228 -23.48 20.05 -2.90
CA LYS A 228 -23.84 21.32 -3.54
C LYS A 228 -23.19 22.50 -2.82
N ALA A 229 -23.28 22.55 -1.49
CA ALA A 229 -22.63 23.57 -0.67
C ALA A 229 -21.10 23.58 -0.87
N ALA A 230 -20.48 22.40 -0.97
CA ALA A 230 -19.05 22.29 -1.27
C ALA A 230 -18.67 22.88 -2.64
N LYS A 231 -19.51 22.70 -3.67
CA LYS A 231 -19.29 23.26 -5.00
C LYS A 231 -19.50 24.78 -5.05
N GLU A 232 -20.42 25.29 -4.24
CA GLU A 232 -20.74 26.72 -4.14
C GLU A 232 -19.85 27.46 -3.14
N GLY A 233 -19.05 26.74 -2.33
CA GLY A 233 -18.17 27.29 -1.32
C GLY A 233 -18.89 27.78 -0.06
N THR A 234 -20.12 27.33 0.17
CA THR A 234 -20.97 27.71 1.30
C THR A 234 -20.84 26.74 2.48
N ALA A 235 -21.35 27.11 3.65
CA ALA A 235 -21.22 26.31 4.86
C ALA A 235 -22.04 25.01 4.77
N LYS A 236 -21.37 23.87 5.01
CA LYS A 236 -21.99 22.54 5.05
C LYS A 236 -22.84 22.37 6.31
N ALA A 237 -23.88 21.54 6.22
CA ALA A 237 -24.63 21.12 7.38
C ALA A 237 -23.81 20.16 8.24
N GLU A 238 -23.74 20.44 9.54
CA GLU A 238 -23.23 19.52 10.55
C GLU A 238 -24.31 18.54 10.99
N TYR A 239 -23.89 17.31 11.28
CA TYR A 239 -24.80 16.25 11.65
C TYR A 239 -24.26 15.40 12.80
N LYS A 240 -25.18 14.73 13.50
CA LYS A 240 -24.91 13.71 14.50
C LYS A 240 -25.51 12.38 14.06
N PRO A 241 -24.72 11.30 14.10
CA PRO A 241 -25.25 9.96 13.88
C PRO A 241 -26.25 9.53 14.94
N LEU A 242 -27.28 8.80 14.53
CA LEU A 242 -28.30 8.29 15.45
C LEU A 242 -27.72 7.19 16.35
N HIS A 243 -27.01 6.23 15.74
CA HIS A 243 -26.43 5.09 16.46
C HIS A 243 -25.34 5.51 17.43
N ILE A 244 -25.44 5.02 18.66
CA ILE A 244 -24.46 5.22 19.72
C ILE A 244 -24.08 3.89 20.35
N TYR A 245 -22.78 3.66 20.51
CA TYR A 245 -22.23 2.45 21.10
C TYR A 245 -21.43 2.74 22.37
N ARG A 246 -21.52 1.80 23.31
CA ARG A 246 -20.91 1.89 24.64
C ARG A 246 -19.37 1.81 24.59
N ASP A 247 -18.86 0.99 23.69
CA ASP A 247 -17.43 0.69 23.48
C ASP A 247 -17.19 0.13 22.06
N ALA A 248 -15.92 -0.02 21.69
CA ALA A 248 -15.50 -0.47 20.36
C ALA A 248 -16.02 -1.88 20.02
N ASN A 249 -16.02 -2.78 21.01
CA ASN A 249 -16.49 -4.16 20.83
C ASN A 249 -17.98 -4.21 20.50
N GLY A 250 -18.81 -3.37 21.15
CA GLY A 250 -20.22 -3.25 20.84
C GLY A 250 -20.47 -2.76 19.40
N ALA A 251 -19.68 -1.81 18.91
CA ALA A 251 -19.78 -1.34 17.53
C ALA A 251 -19.37 -2.42 16.51
N ILE A 252 -18.30 -3.18 16.79
CA ILE A 252 -17.85 -4.29 15.95
C ILE A 252 -18.87 -5.44 15.96
N MET A 253 -19.49 -5.73 17.11
CA MET A 253 -20.56 -6.72 17.21
C MET A 253 -21.75 -6.34 16.34
N ALA A 254 -22.21 -5.08 16.40
CA ALA A 254 -23.30 -4.60 15.56
C ALA A 254 -22.97 -4.70 14.06
N TYR A 255 -21.71 -4.46 13.66
CA TYR A 255 -21.27 -4.69 12.29
C TYR A 255 -21.33 -6.18 11.90
N ASN A 256 -20.94 -7.08 12.80
CA ASN A 256 -20.97 -8.52 12.53
C ASN A 256 -22.40 -9.06 12.40
N GLU A 257 -23.36 -8.52 13.17
CA GLU A 257 -24.80 -8.83 13.03
C GLU A 257 -25.43 -8.18 11.79
N GLY A 258 -24.78 -7.15 11.23
CA GLY A 258 -25.24 -6.45 10.02
C GLY A 258 -26.22 -5.30 10.29
N ASP A 259 -26.21 -4.77 11.52
CA ASP A 259 -27.00 -3.60 11.94
C ASP A 259 -26.37 -2.27 11.49
N VAL A 260 -25.05 -2.25 11.31
CA VAL A 260 -24.30 -1.07 10.87
C VAL A 260 -23.22 -1.45 9.85
N GLY A 261 -22.98 -0.58 8.87
CA GLY A 261 -21.93 -0.73 7.87
C GLY A 261 -20.55 -0.27 8.36
N LEU A 262 -19.51 -0.52 7.56
CA LEU A 262 -18.13 -0.13 7.90
C LEU A 262 -17.92 1.39 7.83
N HIS A 263 -18.62 2.05 6.91
CA HIS A 263 -18.41 3.46 6.60
C HIS A 263 -19.49 4.36 7.22
N ALA A 264 -20.51 3.75 7.84
CA ALA A 264 -21.54 4.49 8.55
C ALA A 264 -20.91 5.29 9.72
N PRO A 265 -21.18 6.60 9.80
CA PRO A 265 -20.77 7.39 10.94
C PRO A 265 -21.58 6.94 12.16
N ILE A 266 -20.90 6.79 13.29
CA ILE A 266 -21.46 6.33 14.57
C ILE A 266 -20.92 7.18 15.71
N ARG A 267 -21.66 7.25 16.81
CA ARG A 267 -21.18 7.82 18.07
C ARG A 267 -20.61 6.72 18.94
N LEU A 268 -19.38 6.90 19.41
CA LEU A 268 -18.67 5.94 20.24
C LEU A 268 -18.28 6.59 21.56
N ARG A 269 -18.63 5.97 22.67
CA ARG A 269 -18.06 6.33 23.96
C ARG A 269 -16.67 5.72 24.10
N VAL A 270 -15.66 6.58 24.21
CA VAL A 270 -14.26 6.20 24.42
C VAL A 270 -13.88 6.55 25.85
N THR A 271 -13.45 5.53 26.59
CA THR A 271 -12.93 5.68 27.96
C THR A 271 -11.41 5.59 27.92
N LYS A 272 -10.72 6.59 28.47
CA LYS A 272 -9.26 6.59 28.63
C LYS A 272 -8.91 6.94 30.07
N THR A 273 -7.84 6.33 30.57
CA THR A 273 -7.25 6.70 31.86
C THR A 273 -6.30 7.87 31.62
N VAL A 274 -6.72 9.07 32.04
CA VAL A 274 -5.89 10.28 31.98
C VAL A 274 -5.58 10.65 33.43
N ASP A 275 -4.29 10.76 33.78
CA ASP A 275 -3.82 11.12 35.13
C ASP A 275 -4.38 10.23 36.26
N GLY A 276 -4.59 8.94 35.99
CA GLY A 276 -5.10 7.97 36.96
C GLY A 276 -6.62 8.02 37.21
N ALA A 277 -7.35 8.90 36.52
CA ALA A 277 -8.82 8.94 36.53
C ALA A 277 -9.39 8.44 35.20
N GLU A 278 -10.43 7.60 35.27
CA GLU A 278 -11.18 7.21 34.07
C GLU A 278 -12.07 8.36 33.61
N GLN A 279 -11.74 8.90 32.44
CA GLN A 279 -12.57 9.89 31.77
C GLN A 279 -13.18 9.25 30.52
N SER A 280 -14.45 9.58 30.26
CA SER A 280 -15.18 9.08 29.10
C SER A 280 -15.75 10.23 28.29
N ARG A 281 -15.54 10.21 26.98
CA ARG A 281 -16.12 11.18 26.04
C ARG A 281 -16.75 10.45 24.87
N ILE A 282 -17.81 11.04 24.30
CA ILE A 282 -18.44 10.53 23.09
C ILE A 282 -17.77 11.22 21.90
N ILE A 283 -17.27 10.42 20.96
CA ILE A 283 -16.67 10.88 19.71
C ILE A 283 -17.49 10.37 18.52
N THR A 284 -17.40 11.06 17.39
CA THR A 284 -17.96 10.59 16.12
C THR A 284 -16.87 9.86 15.32
N THR A 285 -17.11 8.63 14.92
CA THR A 285 -16.16 7.79 14.16
C THR A 285 -16.93 6.83 13.24
N THR A 286 -16.25 5.89 12.60
CA THR A 286 -16.87 4.76 11.88
C THR A 286 -16.34 3.44 12.41
N VAL A 287 -17.06 2.34 12.19
CA VAL A 287 -16.58 0.99 12.56
C VAL A 287 -15.25 0.68 11.87
N GLY A 288 -15.13 1.05 10.60
CA GLY A 288 -13.88 0.83 9.86
C GLY A 288 -12.69 1.59 10.46
N ARG A 289 -12.87 2.84 10.88
CA ARG A 289 -11.81 3.62 11.54
C ARG A 289 -11.42 3.04 12.90
N ILE A 290 -12.38 2.50 13.66
CA ILE A 290 -12.09 1.80 14.92
C ILE A 290 -11.14 0.62 14.65
N ILE A 291 -11.49 -0.22 13.67
CA ILE A 291 -10.70 -1.39 13.29
C ILE A 291 -9.30 -0.98 12.80
N PHE A 292 -9.19 0.09 12.02
CA PHE A 292 -7.90 0.55 11.51
C PHE A 292 -6.98 1.03 12.64
N ASN A 293 -7.53 1.73 13.64
CA ASN A 293 -6.77 2.28 14.75
C ASN A 293 -6.35 1.24 15.81
N GLU A 294 -6.96 0.05 15.83
CA GLU A 294 -6.68 -0.99 16.83
C GLU A 294 -5.21 -1.40 16.87
N ASN A 295 -4.58 -1.55 15.70
CA ASN A 295 -3.18 -1.98 15.57
C ASN A 295 -2.20 -0.80 15.37
N ILE A 296 -2.67 0.44 15.56
CA ILE A 296 -1.87 1.66 15.37
C ILE A 296 -1.70 2.34 16.72
N PRO A 297 -0.46 2.71 17.12
CA PRO A 297 -0.23 3.48 18.34
C PRO A 297 -1.08 4.75 18.39
N GLN A 298 -1.73 5.00 19.53
CA GLN A 298 -2.72 6.08 19.68
C GLN A 298 -2.13 7.42 20.16
N ASP A 299 -0.87 7.67 19.80
CA ASP A 299 -0.09 8.82 20.24
C ASP A 299 0.90 9.31 19.16
N LEU A 300 0.56 9.13 17.88
CA LEU A 300 1.38 9.55 16.73
C LEU A 300 1.39 11.07 16.49
N GLY A 301 0.61 11.84 17.25
CA GLY A 301 0.60 13.30 17.20
C GLY A 301 -0.24 13.87 16.05
N TYR A 302 -1.24 13.14 15.57
CA TYR A 302 -2.30 13.69 14.72
C TYR A 302 -3.36 14.40 15.55
N VAL A 303 -3.59 13.90 16.77
CA VAL A 303 -4.55 14.48 17.71
C VAL A 303 -3.77 15.19 18.82
N ASP A 304 -4.08 16.47 19.01
CA ASP A 304 -3.58 17.20 20.17
C ASP A 304 -4.27 16.68 21.44
N ARG A 305 -3.48 16.05 22.31
CA ARG A 305 -3.98 15.50 23.58
C ARG A 305 -4.11 16.56 24.67
N SER A 306 -3.59 17.77 24.45
CA SER A 306 -3.75 18.90 25.36
C SER A 306 -5.11 19.57 25.25
N ASP A 307 -5.77 19.47 24.08
CA ASP A 307 -7.12 19.95 23.86
C ASP A 307 -8.16 18.95 24.44
N PRO A 308 -8.92 19.32 25.49
CA PRO A 308 -9.94 18.45 26.08
C PRO A 308 -11.02 18.01 25.07
N GLU A 309 -11.23 18.77 24.00
CA GLU A 309 -12.20 18.49 22.95
C GLU A 309 -11.80 17.30 22.09
N GLN A 310 -10.52 17.23 21.74
CA GLN A 310 -9.98 16.27 20.79
C GLN A 310 -9.21 15.13 21.46
N ALA A 311 -8.84 15.25 22.73
CA ALA A 311 -8.02 14.29 23.47
C ALA A 311 -8.52 12.83 23.41
N PHE A 312 -9.80 12.60 23.16
CA PHE A 312 -10.40 11.26 23.07
C PHE A 312 -10.52 10.72 21.64
N ASN A 313 -10.29 11.54 20.62
CA ASN A 313 -10.35 11.11 19.23
C ASN A 313 -9.27 10.07 18.93
N TYR A 314 -9.58 9.16 17.99
CA TYR A 314 -8.56 8.28 17.41
C TYR A 314 -7.53 9.10 16.63
N GLU A 315 -6.28 8.65 16.61
CA GLU A 315 -5.21 9.30 15.84
C GLU A 315 -5.59 9.40 14.36
N ILE A 316 -6.17 8.33 13.80
CA ILE A 316 -6.55 8.29 12.39
C ILE A 316 -8.06 8.51 12.27
N SER A 317 -8.45 9.77 12.07
CA SER A 317 -9.82 10.24 11.89
C SER A 317 -10.15 10.69 10.46
N PHE A 318 -9.22 10.50 9.53
CA PHE A 318 -9.34 10.92 8.13
C PHE A 318 -9.21 9.71 7.18
N GLN A 319 -9.55 9.92 5.91
CA GLN A 319 -9.42 8.89 4.89
C GLN A 319 -7.94 8.66 4.53
N VAL A 320 -7.52 7.40 4.55
CA VAL A 320 -6.12 7.00 4.45
C VAL A 320 -5.79 6.55 3.02
N GLY A 321 -5.07 7.39 2.28
CA GLY A 321 -4.45 7.03 1.00
C GLY A 321 -2.94 6.77 1.13
N LYS A 322 -2.26 6.63 -0.01
CA LYS A 322 -0.81 6.38 -0.06
C LYS A 322 0.03 7.40 0.69
N LYS A 323 -0.30 8.70 0.55
CA LYS A 323 0.45 9.79 1.19
C LYS A 323 0.31 9.74 2.71
N GLN A 324 -0.91 9.55 3.17
CA GLN A 324 -1.24 9.44 4.59
C GLN A 324 -0.58 8.22 5.22
N LEU A 325 -0.59 7.06 4.55
CA LEU A 325 0.13 5.87 5.03
C LEU A 325 1.63 6.13 5.19
N GLY A 326 2.24 6.80 4.22
CA GLY A 326 3.65 7.18 4.30
C GLY A 326 3.96 8.03 5.54
N ASP A 327 3.14 9.05 5.83
CA ASP A 327 3.29 9.92 6.99
C ASP A 327 3.04 9.17 8.33
N ILE A 328 2.02 8.30 8.38
CA ILE A 328 1.74 7.46 9.55
C ILE A 328 2.96 6.58 9.89
N ILE A 329 3.55 5.96 8.86
CA ILE A 329 4.72 5.10 9.02
C ILE A 329 5.93 5.91 9.46
N ASP A 330 6.18 7.07 8.86
CA ASP A 330 7.31 7.94 9.21
C ASP A 330 7.25 8.38 10.67
N ARG A 331 6.07 8.84 11.13
CA ARG A 331 5.83 9.20 12.53
C ARG A 331 6.00 8.01 13.48
N CYS A 332 5.53 6.83 13.08
CA CYS A 332 5.70 5.62 13.87
C CYS A 332 7.19 5.27 14.03
N ILE A 333 7.97 5.36 12.95
CA ILE A 333 9.42 5.09 12.97
C ILE A 333 10.15 6.09 13.86
N GLN A 334 9.81 7.38 13.75
CA GLN A 334 10.46 8.43 14.54
C GLN A 334 10.18 8.29 16.05
N LYS A 335 8.95 7.90 16.43
CA LYS A 335 8.55 7.81 17.83
C LYS A 335 8.92 6.49 18.50
N TYR A 336 8.74 5.38 17.80
CA TYR A 336 8.83 4.03 18.36
C TYR A 336 9.99 3.19 17.84
N GLY A 337 10.70 3.67 16.82
CA GLY A 337 11.78 2.93 16.17
C GLY A 337 11.30 1.78 15.30
N PHE A 338 12.25 1.02 14.75
CA PHE A 338 11.98 0.05 13.67
C PHE A 338 11.15 -1.16 14.10
N THR A 339 11.29 -1.65 15.34
CA THR A 339 10.64 -2.89 15.78
C THR A 339 9.12 -2.77 15.80
N ILE A 340 8.60 -1.75 16.48
CA ILE A 340 7.15 -1.51 16.56
C ILE A 340 6.61 -1.11 15.18
N SER A 341 7.35 -0.30 14.42
CA SER A 341 6.94 0.07 13.06
C SER A 341 6.84 -1.13 12.12
N ALA A 342 7.73 -2.13 12.25
CA ALA A 342 7.64 -3.37 11.48
C ALA A 342 6.36 -4.16 11.79
N GLU A 343 5.95 -4.23 13.05
CA GLU A 343 4.69 -4.88 13.46
C GLU A 343 3.46 -4.13 12.96
N VAL A 344 3.48 -2.80 13.04
CA VAL A 344 2.43 -1.93 12.48
C VAL A 344 2.33 -2.11 10.97
N LEU A 345 3.46 -2.17 10.25
CA LEU A 345 3.50 -2.42 8.81
C LEU A 345 2.90 -3.78 8.44
N ASP A 346 3.24 -4.83 9.17
CA ASP A 346 2.66 -6.17 8.96
C ASP A 346 1.15 -6.19 9.22
N SER A 347 0.69 -5.43 10.22
CA SER A 347 -0.73 -5.29 10.55
C SER A 347 -1.48 -4.50 9.47
N ILE A 348 -0.92 -3.39 8.99
CA ILE A 348 -1.48 -2.60 7.88
C ILE A 348 -1.56 -3.45 6.60
N LYS A 349 -0.52 -4.23 6.29
CA LYS A 349 -0.54 -5.18 5.17
C LYS A 349 -1.70 -6.19 5.31
N ALA A 350 -1.81 -6.84 6.46
CA ALA A 350 -2.84 -7.85 6.69
C ALA A 350 -4.26 -7.26 6.61
N MET A 351 -4.48 -6.10 7.25
CA MET A 351 -5.74 -5.35 7.13
C MET A 351 -6.01 -4.94 5.70
N GLY A 352 -4.98 -4.47 4.99
CA GLY A 352 -5.09 -4.03 3.61
C GLY A 352 -5.59 -5.12 2.68
N TYR A 353 -4.97 -6.30 2.72
CA TYR A 353 -5.44 -7.44 1.91
C TYR A 353 -6.83 -7.94 2.31
N LYS A 354 -7.14 -7.97 3.60
CA LYS A 354 -8.46 -8.42 4.08
C LYS A 354 -9.59 -7.51 3.60
N TYR A 355 -9.41 -6.19 3.76
CA TYR A 355 -10.44 -5.21 3.41
C TYR A 355 -10.46 -4.83 1.94
N SER A 356 -9.34 -4.97 1.20
CA SER A 356 -9.38 -4.87 -0.26
C SER A 356 -10.20 -6.00 -0.88
N THR A 357 -10.07 -7.22 -0.34
CA THR A 357 -10.87 -8.38 -0.77
C THR A 357 -12.35 -8.18 -0.46
N LYS A 358 -12.68 -7.71 0.75
CA LYS A 358 -14.07 -7.38 1.13
C LYS A 358 -14.65 -6.21 0.33
N GLY A 359 -13.83 -5.22 -0.02
CA GLY A 359 -14.24 -4.08 -0.83
C GLY A 359 -14.61 -4.46 -2.26
N ALA A 360 -14.22 -5.65 -2.73
CA ALA A 360 -14.60 -6.22 -4.02
C ALA A 360 -14.45 -5.24 -5.20
N ILE A 361 -13.37 -4.45 -5.17
CA ILE A 361 -13.09 -3.41 -6.17
C ILE A 361 -12.85 -4.11 -7.51
N THR A 362 -13.68 -3.79 -8.50
CA THR A 362 -13.66 -4.39 -9.83
C THR A 362 -13.60 -3.32 -10.91
N ILE A 363 -13.35 -3.72 -12.15
CA ILE A 363 -13.39 -2.84 -13.31
C ILE A 363 -14.34 -3.44 -14.33
N SER A 364 -15.36 -2.67 -14.69
CA SER A 364 -16.27 -2.93 -15.80
C SER A 364 -16.23 -1.78 -16.80
N VAL A 365 -16.66 -2.05 -18.03
CA VAL A 365 -16.94 -1.00 -19.03
C VAL A 365 -18.04 -0.05 -18.51
N ALA A 366 -18.95 -0.53 -17.66
CA ALA A 366 -19.98 0.29 -17.03
C ALA A 366 -19.40 1.34 -16.05
N ASP A 367 -18.24 1.06 -15.44
CA ASP A 367 -17.58 1.98 -14.52
C ASP A 367 -16.85 3.12 -15.27
N MET A 368 -16.69 2.98 -16.59
CA MET A 368 -16.04 3.95 -17.45
C MET A 368 -17.02 5.02 -17.92
N THR A 369 -17.26 6.03 -17.09
CA THR A 369 -18.14 7.15 -17.44
C THR A 369 -17.46 8.11 -18.41
N VAL A 370 -18.07 8.30 -19.59
CA VAL A 370 -17.63 9.30 -20.58
C VAL A 370 -18.36 10.62 -20.30
N PRO A 371 -17.66 11.76 -20.22
CA PRO A 371 -18.31 13.05 -19.97
C PRO A 371 -19.19 13.47 -21.15
N ASN A 372 -20.44 13.87 -20.88
CA ASN A 372 -21.37 14.34 -21.91
C ASN A 372 -20.84 15.60 -22.63
N GLU A 373 -20.12 16.46 -21.92
CA GLU A 373 -19.55 17.70 -22.46
C GLU A 373 -18.40 17.48 -23.45
N LYS A 374 -17.84 16.26 -23.51
CA LYS A 374 -16.67 15.94 -24.34
C LYS A 374 -16.85 16.36 -25.79
N ASN A 375 -17.97 16.00 -26.41
CA ASN A 375 -18.21 16.28 -27.84
C ASN A 375 -18.35 17.79 -28.09
N ARG A 376 -18.96 18.53 -27.17
CA ARG A 376 -19.07 19.99 -27.23
C ARG A 376 -17.70 20.64 -27.17
N LEU A 377 -16.87 20.26 -26.19
CA LEU A 377 -15.52 20.80 -26.01
C LEU A 377 -14.63 20.53 -27.23
N ILE A 378 -14.72 19.33 -27.82
CA ILE A 378 -13.94 19.01 -29.04
C ILE A 378 -14.41 19.87 -30.22
N SER A 379 -15.72 20.02 -30.40
CA SER A 379 -16.27 20.82 -31.50
C SER A 379 -15.92 22.30 -31.38
N GLU A 380 -15.95 22.87 -30.17
CA GLU A 380 -15.52 24.26 -29.91
C GLU A 380 -14.06 24.48 -30.33
N THR A 381 -13.20 23.53 -29.97
CA THR A 381 -11.76 23.56 -30.31
C THR A 381 -11.52 23.42 -31.81
N GLU A 382 -12.25 22.53 -32.49
CA GLU A 382 -12.16 22.40 -33.95
C GLU A 382 -12.53 23.71 -34.65
N HIS A 383 -13.56 24.42 -34.16
CA HIS A 383 -13.93 25.74 -34.69
C HIS A 383 -12.83 26.79 -34.49
N GLU A 384 -12.17 26.81 -33.33
CA GLU A 384 -11.06 27.74 -33.09
C GLU A 384 -9.83 27.40 -33.93
N VAL A 385 -9.52 26.12 -34.13
CA VAL A 385 -8.43 25.70 -35.02
C VAL A 385 -8.70 26.16 -36.46
N ILE A 386 -9.94 26.09 -36.95
CA ILE A 386 -10.32 26.62 -38.27
C ILE A 386 -10.12 28.14 -38.34
N ASN A 387 -10.42 28.88 -37.26
CA ASN A 387 -10.17 30.32 -37.20
C ASN A 387 -8.67 30.65 -37.26
N ILE A 388 -7.84 29.91 -36.54
CA ILE A 388 -6.38 30.03 -36.57
C ILE A 388 -5.85 29.73 -37.98
N GLU A 389 -6.33 28.66 -38.62
CA GLU A 389 -5.94 28.32 -39.99
C GLU A 389 -6.35 29.40 -41.00
N ARG A 390 -7.52 30.03 -40.79
CA ARG A 390 -7.96 31.17 -41.61
C ARG A 390 -7.06 32.39 -41.44
N GLN A 391 -6.57 32.68 -40.23
CA GLN A 391 -5.62 33.77 -39.99
C GLN A 391 -4.27 33.50 -40.68
N TYR A 392 -3.80 32.26 -40.63
CA TYR A 392 -2.60 31.82 -41.35
C TYR A 392 -2.75 31.99 -42.87
N LYS A 393 -3.86 31.50 -43.45
CA LYS A 393 -4.14 31.65 -44.90
C LYS A 393 -4.25 33.11 -45.35
N ARG A 394 -4.62 34.02 -44.46
CA ARG A 394 -4.67 35.47 -44.71
C ARG A 394 -3.32 36.18 -44.48
N GLY A 395 -2.29 35.46 -44.02
CA GLY A 395 -0.96 36.00 -43.78
C GLY A 395 -0.79 36.79 -42.48
N PHE A 396 -1.73 36.68 -41.53
CA PHE A 396 -1.66 37.41 -40.25
C PHE A 396 -0.72 36.77 -39.22
N ILE A 397 -0.44 35.47 -39.35
CA ILE A 397 0.41 34.70 -38.45
C ILE A 397 1.37 33.82 -39.24
N THR A 398 2.51 33.50 -38.64
CA THR A 398 3.51 32.58 -39.19
C THR A 398 3.13 31.11 -38.96
N GLU A 399 3.81 30.17 -39.64
CA GLU A 399 3.58 28.73 -39.44
C GLU A 399 3.97 28.26 -38.02
N ASP A 400 5.05 28.82 -37.46
CA ASP A 400 5.49 28.51 -36.11
C ASP A 400 4.46 28.97 -35.07
N GLU A 401 3.86 30.15 -35.27
CA GLU A 401 2.78 30.67 -34.43
C GLU A 401 1.50 29.85 -34.58
N ARG A 402 1.12 29.48 -35.82
CA ARG A 402 0.00 28.58 -36.09
C ARG A 402 0.14 27.28 -35.32
N TYR A 403 1.30 26.63 -35.41
CA TYR A 403 1.58 25.38 -34.72
C TYR A 403 1.44 25.53 -33.20
N ARG A 404 2.07 26.57 -32.60
CA ARG A 404 1.98 26.82 -31.15
C ARG A 404 0.56 27.10 -30.68
N LEU A 405 -0.21 27.89 -31.42
CA LEU A 405 -1.61 28.20 -31.09
C LEU A 405 -2.49 26.96 -31.16
N VAL A 406 -2.34 26.13 -32.20
CA VAL A 406 -3.08 24.86 -32.31
C VAL A 406 -2.74 23.91 -31.17
N VAL A 407 -1.45 23.76 -30.84
CA VAL A 407 -1.02 22.93 -29.70
C VAL A 407 -1.62 23.45 -28.39
N SER A 408 -1.54 24.76 -28.14
CA SER A 408 -2.09 25.40 -26.95
C SER A 408 -3.60 25.15 -26.80
N GLU A 409 -4.37 25.24 -27.89
CA GLU A 409 -5.81 25.05 -27.84
C GLU A 409 -6.17 23.57 -27.56
N TRP A 410 -5.48 22.63 -28.18
CA TRP A 410 -5.67 21.19 -27.89
C TRP A 410 -5.23 20.81 -26.48
N GLU A 411 -4.17 21.43 -25.94
CA GLU A 411 -3.76 21.25 -24.54
C GLU A 411 -4.82 21.80 -23.57
N SER A 412 -5.36 23.00 -23.85
CA SER A 412 -6.45 23.61 -23.07
C SER A 412 -7.70 22.70 -23.07
N THR A 413 -8.07 22.19 -24.23
CA THR A 413 -9.19 21.25 -24.40
C THR A 413 -8.98 19.97 -23.60
N THR A 414 -7.77 19.43 -23.66
CA THR A 414 -7.41 18.22 -22.92
C THR A 414 -7.57 18.43 -21.41
N LYS A 415 -7.21 19.60 -20.88
CA LYS A 415 -7.44 19.96 -19.47
C LYS A 415 -8.93 20.08 -19.15
N LYS A 416 -9.70 20.83 -19.95
CA LYS A 416 -11.17 20.97 -19.77
C LYS A 416 -11.89 19.61 -19.77
N VAL A 417 -11.53 18.70 -20.68
CA VAL A 417 -12.08 17.34 -20.71
C VAL A 417 -11.68 16.53 -19.47
N THR A 418 -10.47 16.75 -18.94
CA THR A 418 -10.03 16.13 -17.68
C THR A 418 -10.88 16.62 -16.51
N ASP A 419 -11.14 17.92 -16.41
CA ASP A 419 -11.91 18.51 -15.31
C ASP A 419 -13.38 18.06 -15.37
N ALA A 420 -13.97 18.02 -16.57
CA ALA A 420 -15.32 17.48 -16.78
C ALA A 420 -15.40 15.99 -16.39
N LEU A 421 -14.37 15.20 -16.67
CA LEU A 421 -14.28 13.81 -16.23
C LEU A 421 -14.25 13.68 -14.71
N GLN A 422 -13.45 14.50 -14.03
CA GLN A 422 -13.37 14.49 -12.56
C GLN A 422 -14.73 14.82 -11.92
N GLY A 423 -15.46 15.78 -12.49
CA GLY A 423 -16.79 16.14 -12.00
C GLY A 423 -17.87 15.09 -12.24
N THR A 424 -17.66 14.17 -13.18
CA THR A 424 -18.63 13.11 -13.54
C THR A 424 -18.43 11.84 -12.72
N LEU A 425 -17.20 11.54 -12.30
CA LEU A 425 -16.89 10.33 -11.54
C LEU A 425 -17.40 10.43 -10.10
N ASN A 426 -18.25 9.48 -9.71
CA ASN A 426 -18.68 9.30 -8.32
C ASN A 426 -17.47 8.88 -7.45
N GLU A 427 -17.42 9.34 -6.20
CA GLU A 427 -16.38 8.97 -5.23
C GLU A 427 -16.34 7.46 -4.93
N TYR A 428 -17.49 6.78 -5.05
CA TYR A 428 -17.61 5.33 -4.87
C TYR A 428 -17.28 4.53 -6.14
N ASN A 429 -16.95 5.18 -7.26
CA ASN A 429 -16.55 4.48 -8.47
C ASN A 429 -15.19 3.76 -8.24
N PRO A 430 -15.07 2.45 -8.52
CA PRO A 430 -13.83 1.70 -8.35
C PRO A 430 -12.60 2.33 -9.03
N ILE A 431 -12.79 2.86 -10.25
CA ILE A 431 -11.73 3.50 -11.03
C ILE A 431 -11.26 4.78 -10.34
N TYR A 432 -12.20 5.56 -9.81
CA TYR A 432 -11.90 6.75 -9.04
C TYR A 432 -11.16 6.41 -7.74
N MET A 433 -11.65 5.42 -6.99
CA MET A 433 -11.02 4.97 -5.74
C MET A 433 -9.58 4.51 -5.95
N MET A 434 -9.29 3.75 -7.01
CA MET A 434 -7.93 3.28 -7.30
C MET A 434 -6.95 4.42 -7.59
N ALA A 435 -7.38 5.43 -8.36
CA ALA A 435 -6.54 6.57 -8.68
C ALA A 435 -6.40 7.56 -7.52
N ASN A 436 -7.50 7.86 -6.81
CA ASN A 436 -7.50 8.82 -5.70
C ASN A 436 -6.75 8.29 -4.47
N SER A 437 -6.89 7.00 -4.17
CA SER A 437 -6.13 6.36 -3.08
C SER A 437 -4.62 6.34 -3.34
N GLY A 438 -4.21 6.45 -4.60
CA GLY A 438 -2.82 6.30 -5.03
C GLY A 438 -2.35 4.84 -5.11
N ALA A 439 -3.29 3.89 -5.09
CA ALA A 439 -3.00 2.46 -5.21
C ALA A 439 -2.52 2.07 -6.60
N ARG A 440 -3.28 2.48 -7.63
CA ARG A 440 -2.97 2.19 -9.03
C ARG A 440 -3.69 3.16 -9.95
N GLY A 441 -3.02 3.57 -11.02
CA GLY A 441 -3.60 4.49 -11.99
C GLY A 441 -3.36 5.95 -11.62
N SER A 442 -3.34 6.80 -12.65
CA SER A 442 -3.36 8.25 -12.51
C SER A 442 -4.59 8.81 -13.21
N MET A 443 -5.02 10.02 -12.82
CA MET A 443 -6.13 10.69 -13.49
C MET A 443 -5.86 10.87 -15.00
N ASN A 444 -4.60 11.03 -15.40
CA ASN A 444 -4.18 11.09 -16.80
C ASN A 444 -4.46 9.78 -17.56
N GLN A 445 -4.29 8.62 -16.92
CA GLN A 445 -4.59 7.32 -17.53
C GLN A 445 -6.10 7.09 -17.64
N ILE A 446 -6.87 7.48 -16.63
CA ILE A 446 -8.35 7.44 -16.70
C ILE A 446 -8.83 8.31 -17.86
N ARG A 447 -8.29 9.53 -17.99
CA ARG A 447 -8.58 10.42 -19.12
C ARG A 447 -8.29 9.77 -20.46
N GLN A 448 -7.20 9.03 -20.60
CA GLN A 448 -6.88 8.34 -21.86
C GLN A 448 -7.88 7.24 -22.20
N LEU A 449 -8.50 6.62 -21.20
CA LEU A 449 -9.51 5.56 -21.39
C LEU A 449 -10.89 6.11 -21.76
N THR A 450 -11.35 7.14 -21.05
CA THR A 450 -12.75 7.61 -21.13
C THR A 450 -12.91 9.01 -21.72
N GLY A 451 -11.85 9.81 -21.70
CA GLY A 451 -11.82 11.18 -22.21
C GLY A 451 -11.20 11.26 -23.60
N MET A 452 -9.92 11.59 -23.66
CA MET A 452 -9.16 11.73 -24.90
C MET A 452 -7.69 11.39 -24.68
N ARG A 453 -7.04 10.86 -25.72
CA ARG A 453 -5.61 10.47 -25.67
C ARG A 453 -4.69 11.68 -25.51
N GLY A 454 -5.04 12.79 -26.15
CA GLY A 454 -4.24 14.02 -26.20
C GLY A 454 -3.34 14.08 -27.43
N LEU A 455 -2.47 15.08 -27.46
CA LEU A 455 -1.46 15.25 -28.51
C LEU A 455 -0.39 14.17 -28.42
N MET A 456 0.08 13.70 -29.57
CA MET A 456 1.20 12.77 -29.69
C MET A 456 2.42 13.55 -30.17
N ALA A 457 3.58 13.25 -29.58
CA ALA A 457 4.86 13.84 -29.94
C ALA A 457 5.43 13.25 -31.24
#